data_AF-A0A323UHS2-F1
#
_entry.id   AF-A0A323UHS2-F1
#
_cell.length_a   1.000
_cell.length_b   1.000
_cell.length_c   1.000
_cell.angle_alpha   90.00
_cell.angle_beta   90.00
_cell.angle_gamma   90.00
#
_symmetry.space_group_name_H-M   'P 1'
#
loop_
_entity.id
_entity.type
_entity.pdbx_description
1 polymer ?
#
loop_
_entity_poly.entity_id
_entity_poly.type
_entity_poly.pdbx_seq_one_letter_code
_entity_poly.pdbx_strand_id
1 'polypeptide(L)'
;MLSRFFLNPEHYAAQSEEVVFRAVGRPDIYDDWDFGRLVYRWDGQHIAVRVIMQGGVIICVERLDPSDKRRFAEALEVLWERPSGPI
;
A
#
# COMPACT_ATOMS: atom_id res chain seq x y z
N MET A 1 -3.91 -14.20 2.95
CA MET A 1 -5.02 -13.48 2.28
C MET A 1 -4.54 -12.13 1.79
N LEU A 2 -3.94 -11.32 2.66
CA LEU A 2 -3.35 -10.01 2.37
C LEU A 2 -2.27 -10.03 1.26
N SER A 3 -1.28 -10.93 1.34
CA SER A 3 -0.23 -11.05 0.32
C SER A 3 -0.79 -11.41 -1.06
N ARG A 4 -1.78 -12.31 -1.12
CA ARG A 4 -2.44 -12.65 -2.40
C ARG A 4 -3.25 -11.48 -2.98
N PHE A 5 -3.85 -10.65 -2.14
CA PHE A 5 -4.54 -9.45 -2.59
C PHE A 5 -3.56 -8.49 -3.28
N PHE A 6 -2.44 -8.16 -2.62
CA PHE A 6 -1.47 -7.19 -3.13
C PHE A 6 -0.60 -7.71 -4.30
N LEU A 7 -0.53 -9.03 -4.52
CA LEU A 7 0.09 -9.63 -5.69
C LEU A 7 -0.73 -9.49 -6.99
N ASN A 8 -1.99 -9.05 -6.90
CA ASN A 8 -2.91 -8.93 -8.04
C ASN A 8 -3.41 -7.48 -8.12
N PRO A 9 -2.72 -6.61 -8.90
CA PRO A 9 -3.01 -5.18 -8.95
C PRO A 9 -4.45 -4.82 -9.28
N GLU A 10 -5.14 -5.62 -10.08
CA GLU A 10 -6.55 -5.43 -10.42
C GLU A 10 -7.49 -5.31 -9.20
N HIS A 11 -7.07 -5.77 -8.03
CA HIS A 11 -7.85 -5.66 -6.80
C HIS A 11 -7.75 -4.30 -6.10
N TYR A 12 -6.75 -3.47 -6.41
CA TYR A 12 -6.50 -2.22 -5.69
C TYR A 12 -6.04 -1.05 -6.58
N ALA A 13 -5.54 -1.31 -7.78
CA ALA A 13 -5.17 -0.29 -8.74
C ALA A 13 -6.36 0.63 -9.03
N ALA A 14 -6.13 1.95 -8.95
CA ALA A 14 -7.16 2.98 -9.11
C ALA A 14 -8.35 2.91 -8.13
N GLN A 15 -8.28 2.07 -7.10
CA GLN A 15 -9.29 2.00 -6.04
C GLN A 15 -9.00 3.01 -4.93
N SER A 16 -10.01 3.26 -4.08
CA SER A 16 -9.83 3.98 -2.82
C SER A 16 -9.30 3.06 -1.72
N GLU A 17 -8.76 3.65 -0.65
CA GLU A 17 -8.33 2.90 0.54
C GLU A 17 -9.47 2.10 1.19
N GLU A 18 -10.72 2.59 1.10
CA GLU A 18 -11.87 1.93 1.69
C GLU A 18 -12.11 0.55 1.07
N VAL A 19 -11.92 0.42 -0.25
CA VAL A 19 -12.03 -0.86 -0.95
C VAL A 19 -10.98 -1.85 -0.43
N VAL A 20 -9.75 -1.38 -0.24
CA VAL A 20 -8.66 -2.20 0.31
C VAL A 20 -9.01 -2.65 1.73
N PHE A 21 -9.41 -1.74 2.62
CA PHE A 21 -9.72 -2.09 4.01
C PHE A 21 -10.91 -3.04 4.14
N ARG A 22 -11.91 -2.95 3.24
CA ARG A 22 -13.01 -3.92 3.18
C ARG A 22 -12.52 -5.31 2.76
N ALA A 23 -11.54 -5.40 1.86
CA ALA A 23 -11.03 -6.66 1.34
C ALA A 23 -10.05 -7.36 2.31
N VAL A 24 -9.18 -6.60 2.98
CA VAL A 24 -8.06 -7.16 3.76
C VAL A 24 -8.08 -6.79 5.24
N GLY A 25 -9.07 -6.03 5.68
CA GLY A 25 -9.16 -5.48 7.03
C GLY A 25 -8.41 -4.16 7.18
N ARG A 26 -8.63 -3.49 8.31
CA ARG A 26 -7.90 -2.26 8.65
C ARG A 26 -6.45 -2.57 9.02
N PRO A 27 -5.49 -1.69 8.69
CA PRO A 27 -4.11 -1.85 9.12
C PRO A 27 -3.97 -1.60 10.63
N ASP A 28 -2.95 -2.22 11.22
CA ASP A 28 -2.53 -2.02 12.62
C ASP A 28 -1.93 -0.62 12.81
N ILE A 29 -1.27 -0.09 11.78
CA ILE A 29 -0.65 1.23 11.76
C ILE A 29 -1.05 1.93 10.46
N TYR A 30 -1.53 3.15 10.59
CA TYR A 30 -1.89 4.06 9.49
C TYR A 30 -1.23 5.41 9.72
N ASP A 31 -0.54 5.92 8.70
CA ASP A 31 0.05 7.26 8.74
C ASP A 31 0.04 7.90 7.33
N ASP A 32 -0.28 9.19 7.27
CA ASP A 32 -0.20 10.03 6.07
C ASP A 32 1.19 10.67 6.04
N TRP A 33 2.10 10.06 5.29
CA TRP A 33 3.52 10.37 5.36
C TRP A 33 4.00 11.51 4.45
N ASP A 34 3.16 12.03 3.56
CA ASP A 34 3.37 13.29 2.81
C ASP A 34 2.33 13.41 1.68
N PHE A 35 1.33 14.30 1.85
CA PHE A 35 0.45 14.80 0.77
C PHE A 35 -0.07 13.71 -0.19
N GLY A 36 -0.59 12.60 0.35
CA GLY A 36 -1.16 11.49 -0.41
C GLY A 36 -0.34 10.20 -0.37
N ARG A 37 0.85 10.19 0.24
CA ARG A 37 1.61 8.94 0.49
C ARG A 37 1.15 8.30 1.79
N LEU A 38 0.31 7.26 1.70
CA LEU A 38 -0.20 6.55 2.87
C LEU A 38 0.61 5.29 3.13
N VAL A 39 0.93 5.02 4.39
CA VAL A 39 1.61 3.77 4.78
C VAL A 39 0.70 2.96 5.68
N TYR A 40 0.56 1.67 5.33
CA TYR A 40 -0.33 0.75 6.02
C TYR A 40 0.45 -0.49 6.45
N ARG A 41 0.42 -0.83 7.73
CA ARG A 41 1.07 -2.06 8.23
C ARG A 41 0.06 -3.03 8.78
N TRP A 42 0.27 -4.30 8.47
CA TRP A 42 -0.45 -5.43 9.06
C TRP A 42 0.59 -6.34 9.74
N ASP A 43 1.07 -5.88 10.90
CA ASP A 43 2.12 -6.52 11.68
C ASP A 43 1.66 -7.90 12.19
N GLY A 44 0.36 -8.09 12.46
CA GLY A 44 -0.21 -9.40 12.80
C GLY A 44 -0.14 -10.45 11.67
N GLN A 45 0.17 -10.04 10.44
CA GLN A 45 0.27 -10.92 9.27
C GLN A 45 1.67 -10.96 8.64
N HIS A 46 2.70 -10.45 9.34
CA HIS A 46 4.09 -10.38 8.85
C HIS A 46 4.24 -9.69 7.49
N ILE A 47 3.40 -8.69 7.20
CA ILE A 47 3.41 -7.96 5.93
C ILE A 47 3.37 -6.46 6.24
N ALA A 48 4.29 -5.72 5.62
CA ALA A 48 4.28 -4.27 5.60
C ALA A 48 4.23 -3.80 4.14
N VAL A 49 3.28 -2.93 3.84
CA VAL A 49 3.13 -2.33 2.49
C VAL A 49 3.03 -0.82 2.62
N ARG A 50 3.51 -0.11 1.59
CA ARG A 50 3.29 1.33 1.46
C ARG A 50 2.40 1.56 0.26
N VAL A 51 1.32 2.31 0.45
CA VAL A 51 0.30 2.58 -0.56
C VAL A 51 0.29 4.06 -0.88
N ILE A 52 0.89 4.41 -2.00
CA ILE A 52 0.97 5.79 -2.43
C ILE A 52 -0.31 6.12 -3.21
N MET A 53 -0.97 7.19 -2.80
CA MET A 53 -2.20 7.68 -3.40
C MET A 53 -2.00 9.06 -4.04
N GLN A 54 -2.81 9.35 -5.05
CA GLN A 54 -2.90 10.68 -5.66
C GLN A 54 -4.33 10.90 -6.11
N GLY A 55 -4.93 12.05 -5.77
CA GLY A 55 -6.31 12.35 -6.16
C GLY A 55 -7.36 11.37 -5.61
N GLY A 56 -7.09 10.74 -4.46
CA GLY A 56 -8.00 9.78 -3.81
C GLY A 56 -7.94 8.35 -4.35
N VAL A 57 -7.01 8.05 -5.26
CA VAL A 57 -6.80 6.69 -5.80
C VAL A 57 -5.37 6.19 -5.58
N ILE A 58 -5.21 4.87 -5.50
CA ILE A 58 -3.91 4.22 -5.38
C ILE A 58 -3.15 4.33 -6.71
N ILE A 59 -1.90 4.83 -6.64
CA ILE A 59 -1.00 4.98 -7.78
C ILE A 59 0.27 4.14 -7.67
N CYS A 60 0.63 3.66 -6.47
CA CYS A 60 1.75 2.76 -6.31
C CYS A 60 1.59 1.96 -5.01
N VAL A 61 2.04 0.70 -5.03
CA VAL A 61 2.12 -0.18 -3.87
C VAL A 61 3.49 -0.81 -3.81
N GLU A 62 4.14 -0.62 -2.67
CA GLU A 62 5.48 -1.15 -2.38
C GLU A 62 5.40 -2.15 -1.23
N ARG A 63 6.23 -3.19 -1.31
CA ARG A 63 6.49 -4.12 -0.20
C ARG A 63 7.66 -3.60 0.62
N LEU A 64 7.49 -3.56 1.95
CA LEU A 64 8.52 -3.15 2.89
C LEU A 64 9.00 -4.34 3.73
N ASP A 65 10.14 -4.17 4.40
CA ASP A 65 10.58 -5.08 5.46
C ASP A 65 9.67 -4.91 6.70
N PRO A 66 8.96 -5.96 7.16
CA PRO A 66 8.12 -5.88 8.35
C PRO A 66 8.89 -5.58 9.65
N SER A 67 10.20 -5.82 9.69
CA SER A 67 11.07 -5.50 10.81
C SER A 67 11.56 -4.05 10.78
N ASP A 68 11.60 -3.41 9.60
CA ASP A 68 11.95 -2.01 9.49
C ASP A 68 10.76 -1.12 9.89
N LYS A 69 10.87 -0.51 11.07
CA LYS A 69 9.86 0.40 11.64
C LYS A 69 10.11 1.88 11.30
N ARG A 70 11.14 2.20 10.50
CA ARG A 70 11.51 3.58 10.17
C ARG A 70 10.51 4.22 9.22
N ARG A 71 10.40 5.55 9.33
CA ARG A 71 9.55 6.40 8.47
C ARG A 71 9.91 6.33 6.99
N PHE A 72 11.20 6.25 6.68
CA PHE A 72 11.68 6.16 5.30
C PHE A 72 12.25 4.77 5.01
N ALA A 73 11.57 3.73 5.52
CA ALA A 73 11.93 2.35 5.23
C ALA A 73 12.03 2.16 3.71
N GLU A 74 13.10 1.48 3.30
CA GLU A 74 13.37 1.20 1.91
C GLU A 74 12.34 0.18 1.38
N ALA A 75 11.88 0.38 0.15
CA ALA A 75 11.04 -0.60 -0.51
C ALA A 75 11.87 -1.82 -0.88
N LEU A 76 11.44 -3.01 -0.46
CA LEU A 76 12.04 -4.27 -0.92
C LEU A 76 11.67 -4.54 -2.37
N GLU A 77 10.45 -4.17 -2.77
CA GLU A 77 9.90 -4.42 -4.10
C GLU A 77 8.74 -3.45 -4.39
N VAL A 78 8.59 -3.04 -5.64
CA VAL A 78 7.38 -2.37 -6.13
C VAL A 78 6.42 -3.44 -6.66
N LEU A 79 5.30 -3.65 -5.96
CA LEU A 79 4.30 -4.66 -6.36
C LEU A 79 3.46 -4.17 -7.54
N TRP A 80 3.19 -2.87 -7.57
CA TRP A 80 2.52 -2.23 -8.68
C TRP A 80 2.79 -0.73 -8.68
N GLU A 81 2.90 -0.16 -9.86
CA GLU A 81 2.93 1.29 -10.07
C GLU A 81 2.04 1.62 -11.26
N ARG A 82 1.26 2.71 -11.14
CA ARG A 82 0.41 3.20 -12.21
C ARG A 82 1.31 3.51 -13.41
N PRO A 83 1.05 2.91 -14.59
CA PRO A 83 1.81 3.19 -15.79
C PRO A 83 1.90 4.69 -16.04
N SER A 84 3.08 5.17 -16.41
CA SER A 84 3.31 6.57 -16.74
C SER A 84 2.49 6.91 -18.00
N GLY A 85 1.36 7.59 -17.82
CA GLY A 85 0.47 8.04 -18.88
C GLY A 85 -0.26 9.32 -18.44
N PRO A 86 -0.70 10.17 -19.39
CA PRO A 86 -1.48 11.36 -19.05
C PRO A 86 -2.77 10.96 -18.32
N ILE A 87 -3.10 11.75 -17.28
CA ILE A 87 -4.34 11.65 -16.48
C ILE A 87 -5.54 11.99 -17.35
#